data_AF-A0A7Y3GDD2-F1
#
_entry.id   AF-A0A7Y3GDD2-F1
#
_cell.length_a   1.000
_cell.length_b   1.000
_cell.length_c   1.000
_cell.angle_alpha   90.00
_cell.angle_beta   90.00
_cell.angle_gamma   90.00
#
_symmetry.space_group_name_H-M   'P 1'
#
loop_
_entity.id
_entity.type
_entity.pdbx_description
1 polymer ?
#
loop_
_entity_poly.entity_id
_entity_poly.type
_entity_poly.pdbx_seq_one_letter_code
_entity_poly.pdbx_strand_id
1 'polypeptide(L)'
;MIGAWRHAALRRRMLRVARGDRRTLRKLSRRHPGLEIHPEASSALAVARFQLGEGASLRIGAGVVTERTPDALRFLLEPGARVEIGPGTWLRTDLGPV
;
A
#
# COMPACT_ATOMS: atom_id res chain seq x y z
N MET A 1 21.91 -18.52 -24.21
CA MET A 1 20.62 -17.78 -24.26
C MET A 1 19.54 -18.36 -23.32
N ILE A 2 19.86 -18.71 -22.06
CA ILE A 2 18.90 -19.41 -21.16
C ILE A 2 18.36 -18.50 -20.02
N GLY A 3 18.99 -17.34 -19.75
CA GLY A 3 18.60 -16.44 -18.65
C GLY A 3 17.44 -15.48 -18.94
N ALA A 4 17.24 -15.06 -20.20
CA ALA A 4 16.26 -14.02 -20.55
C ALA A 4 14.80 -14.44 -20.31
N TRP A 5 14.49 -15.73 -20.52
CA TRP A 5 13.13 -16.27 -20.38
C TRP A 5 12.64 -16.31 -18.93
N ARG A 6 13.54 -16.60 -17.96
CA ARG A 6 13.21 -16.61 -16.52
C ARG A 6 12.91 -15.20 -16.01
N HIS A 7 13.68 -14.19 -16.43
CA HIS A 7 13.44 -12.79 -16.07
C HIS A 7 12.12 -12.26 -16.66
N ALA A 8 11.81 -12.61 -17.92
CA ALA A 8 10.56 -12.19 -18.55
C ALA A 8 9.33 -12.83 -17.87
N ALA A 9 9.40 -14.12 -17.52
CA ALA A 9 8.33 -14.81 -16.80
C ALA A 9 8.10 -14.22 -15.40
N LEU A 10 9.18 -13.97 -14.65
CA LEU A 10 9.11 -13.34 -13.32
C LEU A 10 8.53 -11.93 -13.40
N ARG A 11 9.01 -11.10 -14.35
CA ARG A 11 8.48 -9.75 -14.59
C ARG A 11 6.98 -9.78 -14.89
N ARG A 12 6.53 -10.70 -15.75
CA ARG A 12 5.09 -10.86 -16.05
C ARG A 12 4.28 -11.27 -14.82
N ARG A 13 4.83 -12.12 -13.95
CA ARG A 13 4.18 -12.49 -12.68
C ARG A 13 4.09 -11.27 -11.75
N MET A 14 5.18 -10.53 -11.57
CA MET A 14 5.20 -9.33 -10.73
C MET A 14 4.21 -8.26 -11.21
N LEU A 15 4.16 -7.99 -12.51
CA LEU A 15 3.20 -7.04 -13.09
C LEU A 15 1.75 -7.48 -12.87
N ARG A 16 1.46 -8.79 -12.92
CA ARG A 16 0.13 -9.32 -12.61
C ARG A 16 -0.25 -9.10 -11.15
N VAL A 17 0.68 -9.35 -10.23
CA VAL A 17 0.49 -9.06 -8.79
C VAL A 17 0.21 -7.58 -8.59
N ALA A 18 1.05 -6.69 -9.11
CA ALA A 18 0.88 -5.24 -8.97
C ALA A 18 -0.45 -4.74 -9.55
N ARG A 19 -0.91 -5.29 -10.68
CA ARG A 19 -2.23 -4.96 -11.24
C ARG A 19 -3.38 -5.44 -10.34
N GLY A 20 -3.25 -6.64 -9.76
CA GLY A 20 -4.21 -7.15 -8.78
C GLY A 20 -4.30 -6.25 -7.56
N ASP A 21 -3.15 -5.92 -6.97
CA ASP A 21 -3.02 -5.02 -5.82
C ASP A 21 -3.66 -3.66 -6.10
N ARG A 22 -3.44 -3.07 -7.29
CA ARG A 22 -4.07 -1.79 -7.67
C ARG A 22 -5.59 -1.86 -7.68
N ARG A 23 -6.17 -2.99 -8.10
CA ARG A 23 -7.62 -3.20 -8.02
C ARG A 23 -8.06 -3.30 -6.56
N THR A 24 -7.31 -3.98 -5.70
CA THR A 24 -7.57 -4.06 -4.27
C THR A 24 -7.54 -2.67 -3.62
N LEU A 25 -6.53 -1.86 -3.89
CA LEU A 25 -6.42 -0.49 -3.37
C LEU A 25 -7.59 0.40 -3.79
N ARG A 26 -8.01 0.32 -5.06
CA ARG A 26 -9.21 1.04 -5.53
C ARG A 26 -10.47 0.59 -4.81
N LYS A 27 -10.62 -0.72 -4.56
CA LYS A 27 -11.75 -1.26 -3.78
C LYS A 27 -11.70 -0.77 -2.32
N LEU A 28 -10.53 -0.76 -1.70
CA LEU A 28 -10.33 -0.25 -0.33
C LEU A 28 -10.67 1.24 -0.24
N SER A 29 -10.13 2.06 -1.13
CA SER A 29 -10.40 3.50 -1.16
C SER A 29 -11.89 3.81 -1.34
N ARG A 30 -12.62 2.95 -2.08
CA ARG A 30 -14.08 3.06 -2.22
C ARG A 30 -14.86 2.58 -0.99
N ARG A 31 -14.30 1.67 -0.20
CA ARG A 31 -14.94 1.11 1.02
C ARG A 31 -14.73 1.99 2.25
N HIS A 32 -13.67 2.79 2.26
CA HIS A 32 -13.31 3.68 3.36
C HIS A 32 -13.40 5.13 2.89
N PRO A 33 -14.54 5.81 3.12
CA PRO A 33 -14.63 7.25 2.94
C PRO A 33 -13.51 7.92 3.75
N GLY A 34 -12.67 8.72 3.08
CA GLY A 34 -11.48 9.36 3.69
C GLY A 34 -10.14 8.66 3.41
N LEU A 35 -10.13 7.48 2.77
CA LEU A 35 -8.89 6.85 2.30
C LEU A 35 -8.54 7.30 0.87
N GLU A 36 -7.43 8.03 0.75
CA GLU A 36 -6.87 8.46 -0.52
C GLU A 36 -5.47 7.90 -0.72
N ILE A 37 -5.25 7.18 -1.82
CA ILE A 37 -3.96 6.59 -2.14
C ILE A 37 -3.54 7.04 -3.53
N HIS A 38 -2.41 7.74 -3.62
CA HIS A 38 -1.90 8.23 -4.89
C HIS A 38 -1.60 7.06 -5.86
N PRO A 39 -1.89 7.18 -7.17
CA PRO A 39 -1.62 6.13 -8.16
C PRO A 39 -0.16 5.69 -8.27
N GLU A 40 0.78 6.52 -7.83
CA GLU A 40 2.22 6.24 -7.81
C GLU A 40 2.72 5.66 -6.49
N ALA A 41 1.92 5.68 -5.42
CA ALA A 41 2.29 5.01 -4.17
C ALA A 41 2.41 3.50 -4.40
N SER A 42 3.24 2.79 -3.64
CA SER A 42 3.51 1.37 -3.83
C SER A 42 2.24 0.52 -3.82
N SER A 43 2.13 -0.43 -4.75
CA SER A 43 1.03 -1.39 -4.74
C SER A 43 1.11 -2.36 -3.55
N ALA A 44 2.26 -2.44 -2.87
CA ALA A 44 2.41 -3.22 -1.64
C ALA A 44 1.50 -2.75 -0.50
N LEU A 45 1.00 -1.51 -0.53
CA LEU A 45 -0.03 -1.03 0.41
C LEU A 45 -1.31 -1.87 0.38
N ALA A 46 -1.54 -2.67 -0.67
CA ALA A 46 -2.69 -3.57 -0.76
C ALA A 46 -2.70 -4.68 0.32
N VAL A 47 -1.56 -4.95 0.97
CA VAL A 47 -1.47 -5.91 2.07
C VAL A 47 -1.45 -5.25 3.46
N ALA A 48 -1.59 -3.92 3.53
CA ALA A 48 -1.73 -3.18 4.78
C ALA A 48 -3.16 -3.27 5.32
N ARG A 49 -3.33 -2.99 6.62
CA ARG A 49 -4.66 -2.87 7.25
C ARG A 49 -5.06 -1.41 7.42
N PHE A 50 -6.30 -1.11 7.08
CA PHE A 50 -6.89 0.22 7.19
C PHE A 50 -8.13 0.16 8.08
N GLN A 51 -8.09 0.84 9.22
CA GLN A 51 -9.23 1.05 10.12
C GLN A 51 -9.36 2.54 10.33
N LEU A 52 -10.34 3.13 9.66
CA LEU A 52 -10.65 4.57 9.71
C LEU A 52 -11.97 4.73 10.46
N GLY A 53 -11.93 5.46 11.56
CA GLY A 53 -13.11 5.90 12.28
C GLY A 53 -13.96 6.87 11.45
N GLU A 54 -15.15 7.17 11.93
CA GLU A 54 -16.07 8.07 11.26
C GLU A 54 -15.43 9.45 11.03
N GLY A 55 -15.53 9.98 9.81
CA GLY A 55 -14.95 11.26 9.42
C GLY A 55 -13.41 11.31 9.41
N ALA A 56 -12.72 10.19 9.64
CA ALA A 56 -11.27 10.14 9.57
C ALA A 56 -10.77 10.20 8.12
N SER A 57 -9.58 10.77 7.91
CA SER A 57 -8.93 10.80 6.59
C SER A 57 -7.46 10.38 6.65
N LEU A 58 -7.08 9.54 5.69
CA LEU A 58 -5.72 9.11 5.44
C LEU A 58 -5.37 9.40 3.98
N ARG A 59 -4.37 10.27 3.77
CA ARG A 59 -3.84 10.55 2.43
C ARG A 59 -2.43 9.99 2.30
N ILE A 60 -2.23 9.14 1.30
CA ILE A 60 -0.93 8.57 0.94
C ILE A 60 -0.42 9.24 -0.33
N GLY A 61 0.67 9.99 -0.20
CA GLY A 61 1.29 10.77 -1.27
C GLY A 61 1.94 9.95 -2.39
N ALA A 62 2.37 10.65 -3.44
CA ALA A 62 3.06 10.07 -4.58
C ALA A 62 4.38 9.41 -4.18
N GLY A 63 4.72 8.28 -4.79
CA GLY A 63 6.00 7.60 -4.55
C GLY A 63 6.20 7.05 -3.12
N VAL A 64 5.18 7.05 -2.26
CA VAL A 64 5.27 6.39 -0.95
C VAL A 64 5.52 4.90 -1.14
N VAL A 65 6.53 4.36 -0.47
CA VAL A 65 6.91 2.95 -0.55
C VAL A 65 6.80 2.25 0.80
N THR A 66 6.54 0.95 0.75
CA THR A 66 6.49 0.06 1.92
C THR A 66 6.94 -1.33 1.52
N GLU A 67 7.40 -2.10 2.49
CA GLU A 67 7.66 -3.52 2.35
C GLU A 67 6.35 -4.30 2.08
N ARG A 68 6.45 -5.41 1.34
CA ARG A 68 5.32 -6.31 1.11
C ARG A 68 5.28 -7.41 2.16
N THR A 69 5.08 -7.02 3.41
CA THR A 69 4.92 -7.95 4.53
C THR A 69 3.47 -7.87 5.01
N PRO A 70 2.66 -8.93 4.81
CA PRO A 70 1.28 -8.94 5.28
C PRO A 70 1.20 -8.58 6.77
N ASP A 71 0.21 -7.75 7.12
CA ASP A 71 -0.08 -7.33 8.51
C ASP A 71 0.99 -6.48 9.23
N ALA A 72 2.13 -6.19 8.58
CA ALA A 72 3.21 -5.40 9.16
C ALA A 72 2.91 -3.89 9.23
N LEU A 73 2.08 -3.39 8.30
CA LEU A 73 1.66 -1.98 8.28
C LEU A 73 0.15 -1.88 8.58
N ARG A 74 -0.18 -1.07 9.59
CA ARG A 74 -1.55 -0.86 10.06
C ARG A 74 -1.81 0.63 10.26
N PHE A 75 -2.88 1.13 9.67
CA PHE A 75 -3.38 2.47 9.90
C PHE A 75 -4.62 2.39 10.76
N LEU A 76 -4.51 2.89 11.98
CA LEU A 76 -5.59 2.99 12.96
C LEU A 76 -5.86 4.48 13.18
N LEU A 77 -6.95 4.98 12.64
CA LEU A 77 -7.35 6.37 12.79
C LEU A 77 -8.64 6.43 13.58
N GLU A 78 -8.60 7.14 14.71
CA GLU A 78 -9.77 7.45 15.50
C GLU A 78 -10.74 8.38 14.76
N PRO A 79 -12.01 8.49 15.18
CA PRO A 79 -12.98 9.38 14.55
C PRO A 79 -12.45 10.81 14.38
N GLY A 80 -12.64 11.36 13.18
CA GLY A 80 -12.18 12.70 12.81
C GLY A 80 -10.66 12.88 12.64
N ALA A 81 -9.84 11.86 12.91
CA ALA A 81 -8.39 11.96 12.78
C ALA A 81 -7.97 12.19 11.33
N ARG A 82 -6.92 12.98 11.12
CA ARG A 82 -6.38 13.29 9.79
C ARG A 82 -4.90 12.99 9.75
N VAL A 83 -4.48 12.14 8.83
CA VAL A 83 -3.08 11.78 8.61
C VAL A 83 -2.73 11.97 7.14
N GLU A 84 -1.61 12.63 6.88
CA GLU A 84 -1.01 12.72 5.56
C GLU A 84 0.39 12.12 5.59
N ILE A 85 0.65 11.21 4.65
CA ILE A 85 1.97 10.67 4.40
C ILE A 85 2.52 11.38 3.16
N GLY A 86 3.56 12.17 3.38
CA GLY A 86 4.16 13.00 2.34
C GLY A 86 4.75 12.18 1.19
N PRO A 87 4.92 12.80 0.00
CA PRO A 87 5.49 12.14 -1.15
C PRO A 87 6.89 11.55 -0.88
N GLY A 88 7.20 10.41 -1.50
CA GLY A 88 8.50 9.75 -1.40
C GLY A 88 8.80 9.11 -0.04
N THR A 89 7.86 9.16 0.92
CA THR A 89 8.07 8.55 2.24
C THR A 89 8.24 7.04 2.14
N TRP A 90 9.23 6.50 2.84
CA TRP A 90 9.37 5.07 3.04
C TRP A 90 8.82 4.67 4.41
N LEU A 91 7.74 3.88 4.39
CA LEU A 91 7.16 3.26 5.58
C LEU A 91 7.83 1.91 5.81
N ARG A 92 8.55 1.80 6.93
CA ARG A 92 9.21 0.56 7.35
C ARG A 92 8.64 0.12 8.69
N THR A 93 8.42 -1.18 8.82
CA THR A 93 8.11 -1.78 10.11
C THR A 93 9.43 -2.19 10.76
N ASP A 94 9.79 -1.55 11.86
CA ASP A 94 10.89 -2.03 12.68
C ASP A 94 10.41 -3.25 13.47
N LEU A 95 10.87 -4.43 13.06
CA LEU A 95 10.73 -5.65 13.84
C LEU A 95 11.78 -5.61 14.97
N GLY A 96 11.46 -4.92 16.06
CA GLY A 96 12.21 -5.08 17.30
C GLY A 96 11.98 -6.48 17.90
N PRO A 97 12.94 -7.05 18.63
CA PRO A 97 12.66 -8.25 19.41
C PRO A 97 11.55 -7.94 20.42
N VAL A 98 10.58 -8.84 20.49
CA VAL A 98 9.53 -8.86 21.53
C VAL A 98 10.09 -9.48 22.81
#